data_AF-A0A7J0CY36-F1
#
_entry.id   AF-A0A7J0CY36-F1
#
_cell.length_a   1.000
_cell.length_b   1.000
_cell.length_c   1.000
_cell.angle_alpha   90.00
_cell.angle_beta   90.00
_cell.angle_gamma   90.00
#
_symmetry.space_group_name_H-M   'P 1'
#
loop_
_entity.id
_entity.type
_entity.pdbx_description
1 polymer ?
#
loop_
_entity_poly.entity_id
_entity_poly.type
_entity_poly.pdbx_seq_one_letter_code
_entity_poly.pdbx_strand_id
1 'polypeptide(L)'
;MGQPEYDKTEEPLIDQLVAMGWKHVRGGPPGEPATLASASGRTSFTQVVYEDRFRDAVARLNPAPRADGGRTWLSPGQLDHLLARIKGTAPGQGLPGRGAAGNREATDMLRNGINARTVPGWTPENPEHIRLVDWDGEFGPVGKGESEGSARGNDLLAVSQFRVERKGAKPVTPDLVLFVNGLPWVVIECKAPC
;
A
#
# COMPACT_ATOMS: atom_id res chain seq x y z
N MET A 1 -29.03 0.30 -9.89
CA MET A 1 -28.73 0.38 -11.34
C MET A 1 -27.33 -0.18 -11.67
N GLY A 2 -26.78 -1.13 -10.90
CA GLY A 2 -25.38 -1.58 -11.02
C GLY A 2 -25.16 -3.10 -11.13
N GLN A 3 -26.24 -3.89 -11.32
CA GLN A 3 -26.14 -5.35 -11.29
C GLN A 3 -25.25 -5.91 -12.43
N PRO A 4 -25.41 -5.50 -13.71
CA PRO A 4 -24.53 -6.00 -14.78
C PRO A 4 -23.07 -5.56 -14.65
N GLU A 5 -22.80 -4.35 -14.15
CA GLU A 5 -21.43 -3.83 -13.96
C GLU A 5 -20.70 -4.60 -12.87
N TYR A 6 -21.37 -4.84 -11.75
CA TYR A 6 -20.83 -5.66 -10.67
C TYR A 6 -20.68 -7.13 -11.13
N ASP A 7 -21.76 -7.75 -11.60
CA ASP A 7 -21.81 -9.19 -11.91
C ASP A 7 -20.91 -9.59 -13.09
N LYS A 8 -20.63 -8.68 -14.04
CA LYS A 8 -19.88 -8.99 -15.27
C LYS A 8 -18.49 -8.38 -15.33
N THR A 9 -18.19 -7.38 -14.51
CA THR A 9 -16.90 -6.67 -14.56
C THR A 9 -16.21 -6.63 -13.21
N GLU A 10 -16.84 -6.04 -12.18
CA GLU A 10 -16.19 -5.82 -10.87
C GLU A 10 -15.90 -7.15 -10.15
N GLU A 11 -16.91 -8.02 -10.02
CA GLU A 11 -16.79 -9.30 -9.31
C GLU A 11 -15.81 -10.26 -10.02
N PRO A 12 -15.88 -10.48 -11.35
CA PRO A 12 -14.89 -11.30 -12.05
C PRO A 12 -13.45 -10.78 -11.93
N LEU A 13 -13.24 -9.45 -11.91
CA LEU A 13 -11.93 -8.85 -11.69
C LEU A 13 -11.42 -9.12 -10.27
N ILE A 14 -12.29 -8.98 -9.26
CA ILE A 14 -11.96 -9.29 -7.86
C ILE A 14 -11.58 -10.76 -7.73
N ASP A 15 -12.35 -11.68 -8.32
CA ASP A 15 -12.07 -13.12 -8.28
C ASP A 15 -10.69 -13.45 -8.88
N GLN A 16 -10.34 -12.81 -10.01
CA GLN A 16 -9.02 -12.95 -10.61
C GLN A 16 -7.90 -12.43 -9.69
N LEU A 17 -8.09 -11.26 -9.07
CA LEU A 17 -7.13 -10.72 -8.11
C LEU A 17 -6.92 -11.65 -6.91
N VAL A 18 -8.01 -12.18 -6.34
CA VAL A 18 -7.95 -13.15 -5.24
C VAL A 18 -7.23 -14.42 -5.68
N ALA A 19 -7.50 -14.93 -6.89
CA ALA A 19 -6.79 -16.08 -7.45
C ALA A 19 -5.28 -15.82 -7.64
N MET A 20 -4.88 -14.57 -7.88
CA MET A 20 -3.48 -14.12 -7.93
C MET A 20 -2.86 -13.84 -6.55
N GLY A 21 -3.59 -14.07 -5.45
CA GLY A 21 -3.10 -13.91 -4.08
C GLY A 21 -3.36 -12.54 -3.45
N TRP A 22 -4.18 -11.69 -4.06
CA TRP A 22 -4.61 -10.43 -3.44
C TRP A 22 -5.63 -10.70 -2.33
N LYS A 23 -5.49 -9.99 -1.20
CA LYS A 23 -6.56 -9.92 -0.22
C LYS A 23 -7.64 -8.98 -0.74
N HIS A 24 -8.91 -9.38 -0.70
CA HIS A 24 -10.02 -8.48 -0.99
C HIS A 24 -10.68 -7.97 0.30
N VAL A 25 -10.96 -6.67 0.34
CA VAL A 25 -11.78 -6.02 1.38
C VAL A 25 -12.87 -5.20 0.69
N ARG A 26 -14.10 -5.32 1.19
CA ARG A 26 -15.25 -4.59 0.67
C ARG A 26 -15.52 -3.36 1.53
N GLY A 27 -15.31 -2.17 0.97
CA GLY A 27 -15.56 -0.89 1.65
C GLY A 27 -17.05 -0.54 1.81
N GLY A 28 -17.91 -1.10 0.97
CA GLY A 28 -19.36 -0.88 0.99
C GLY A 28 -20.12 -1.83 0.05
N PRO A 29 -21.46 -1.83 0.09
CA PRO A 29 -22.26 -2.61 -0.86
C PRO A 29 -22.02 -2.16 -2.30
N PRO A 30 -22.12 -3.05 -3.31
CA PRO A 30 -21.98 -2.67 -4.71
C PRO A 30 -22.95 -1.57 -5.12
N GLY A 31 -22.44 -0.53 -5.79
CA GLY A 31 -23.24 0.60 -6.27
C GLY A 31 -23.82 1.50 -5.18
N GLU A 32 -23.42 1.30 -3.92
CA GLU A 32 -23.82 2.13 -2.79
C GLU A 32 -22.59 2.82 -2.17
N PRO A 33 -22.70 4.11 -1.79
CA PRO A 33 -21.57 4.79 -1.16
C PRO A 33 -21.20 4.13 0.16
N ALA A 34 -19.91 3.87 0.38
CA ALA A 34 -19.43 3.43 1.69
C ALA A 34 -19.83 4.45 2.78
N THR A 35 -20.38 3.94 3.88
CA THR A 35 -20.86 4.74 5.03
C THR A 35 -19.99 4.60 6.27
N LEU A 36 -19.22 3.51 6.38
CA LEU A 36 -18.31 3.22 7.49
C LEU A 36 -16.88 3.06 6.98
N ALA A 37 -15.96 3.91 7.42
CA ALA A 37 -14.55 3.81 7.03
C ALA A 37 -13.92 2.47 7.48
N SER A 38 -14.38 1.95 8.62
CA SER A 38 -13.93 0.67 9.20
C SER A 38 -14.26 -0.54 8.32
N ALA A 39 -15.27 -0.47 7.44
CA ALA A 39 -15.56 -1.53 6.48
C ALA A 39 -14.37 -1.77 5.52
N SER A 40 -13.63 -0.70 5.21
CA SER A 40 -12.37 -0.78 4.46
C SER A 40 -11.14 -0.99 5.35
N GLY A 41 -11.28 -1.26 6.66
CA GLY A 41 -10.16 -1.35 7.60
C GLY A 41 -9.44 -0.02 7.85
N ARG A 42 -10.10 1.12 7.57
CA ARG A 42 -9.57 2.47 7.82
C ARG A 42 -10.27 3.12 9.01
N THR A 43 -9.59 4.06 9.66
CA THR A 43 -10.17 4.86 10.75
C THR A 43 -10.92 6.09 10.24
N SER A 44 -10.62 6.55 9.02
CA SER A 44 -11.23 7.73 8.39
C SER A 44 -11.30 7.59 6.87
N PHE A 45 -12.29 8.21 6.23
CA PHE A 45 -12.35 8.33 4.77
C PHE A 45 -11.31 9.30 4.18
N THR A 46 -10.62 10.10 5.01
CA THR A 46 -9.48 10.92 4.57
C THR A 46 -8.17 10.12 4.50
N GLN A 47 -8.14 8.92 5.08
CA GLN A 47 -6.99 8.03 5.03
C GLN A 47 -6.91 7.38 3.64
N VAL A 48 -5.83 7.63 2.92
CA VAL A 48 -5.57 7.10 1.56
C VAL A 48 -4.40 6.12 1.51
N VAL A 49 -3.70 5.92 2.63
CA VAL A 49 -2.58 4.98 2.79
C VAL A 49 -2.87 4.11 4.00
N TYR A 50 -2.61 2.80 3.92
CA TYR A 50 -2.60 1.91 5.07
C TYR A 50 -1.22 1.95 5.72
N GLU A 51 -1.04 2.90 6.64
CA GLU A 51 0.26 3.20 7.23
C GLU A 51 0.86 2.01 7.99
N ASP A 52 0.05 1.27 8.74
CA ASP A 52 0.53 0.11 9.51
C ASP A 52 1.01 -1.01 8.57
N ARG A 53 0.25 -1.27 7.50
CA ARG A 53 0.65 -2.21 6.44
C ARG A 53 1.97 -1.82 5.78
N PHE A 54 2.19 -0.52 5.57
CA PHE A 54 3.46 -0.02 5.04
C PHE A 54 4.62 -0.28 6.01
N ARG A 55 4.46 0.07 7.29
CA ARG A 55 5.50 -0.15 8.31
C ARG A 55 5.85 -1.63 8.42
N ASP A 56 4.85 -2.49 8.50
CA ASP A 56 5.02 -3.94 8.63
C ASP A 56 5.71 -4.54 7.40
N ALA A 57 5.29 -4.12 6.20
CA ALA A 57 5.90 -4.58 4.96
C ALA A 57 7.36 -4.11 4.83
N VAL A 58 7.65 -2.82 5.05
CA VAL A 58 9.02 -2.30 4.95
C VAL A 58 9.93 -2.93 6.01
N ALA A 59 9.45 -3.13 7.24
CA ALA A 59 10.21 -3.86 8.26
C ALA A 59 10.59 -5.26 7.76
N ARG A 60 9.61 -6.01 7.25
CA ARG A 60 9.79 -7.38 6.77
C ARG A 60 10.75 -7.50 5.59
N LEU A 61 10.73 -6.54 4.67
CA LEU A 61 11.63 -6.49 3.50
C LEU A 61 13.07 -6.07 3.85
N ASN A 62 13.33 -5.67 5.10
CA ASN A 62 14.63 -5.19 5.58
C ASN A 62 15.04 -5.91 6.88
N PRO A 63 15.23 -7.24 6.86
CA PRO A 63 15.65 -8.00 8.03
C PRO A 63 17.08 -7.63 8.45
N ALA A 64 17.35 -7.73 9.75
CA ALA A 64 18.68 -7.50 10.29
C ALA A 64 19.62 -8.65 9.86
N PRO A 65 20.83 -8.34 9.34
CA PRO A 65 21.74 -9.35 8.79
C PRO A 65 22.18 -10.47 9.76
N ARG A 66 22.09 -10.23 11.07
CA ARG A 66 22.58 -11.13 12.13
C ARG A 66 21.51 -11.53 13.15
N ALA A 67 20.23 -11.26 12.87
CA ALA A 67 19.17 -11.58 13.81
C ALA A 67 18.56 -12.96 13.51
N ASP A 68 18.77 -13.90 14.44
CA ASP A 68 18.05 -15.18 14.47
C ASP A 68 16.57 -14.89 14.76
N GLY A 69 15.76 -14.77 13.71
CA GLY A 69 14.32 -14.51 13.82
C GLY A 69 13.75 -13.45 12.86
N GLY A 70 14.54 -12.93 11.91
CA GLY A 70 14.00 -12.09 10.82
C GLY A 70 13.48 -10.72 11.25
N ARG A 71 13.86 -10.24 12.44
CA ARG A 71 13.52 -8.88 12.90
C ARG A 71 14.19 -7.84 12.00
N THR A 72 13.50 -6.74 11.72
CA THR A 72 14.09 -5.63 10.95
C THR A 72 15.21 -4.93 11.70
N TRP A 73 16.17 -4.35 10.97
CA TRP A 73 17.14 -3.42 11.54
C TRP A 73 16.58 -1.99 11.67
N LEU A 74 15.43 -1.71 11.05
CA LEU A 74 14.79 -0.39 11.09
C LEU A 74 14.04 -0.18 12.41
N SER A 75 14.33 0.93 13.08
CA SER A 75 13.54 1.37 14.25
C SER A 75 12.15 1.90 13.84
N PRO A 76 11.17 1.95 14.77
CA PRO A 76 9.86 2.55 14.50
C PRO A 76 9.95 4.00 13.98
N GLY A 77 10.84 4.82 14.56
CA GLY A 77 11.05 6.20 14.11
C GLY A 77 11.62 6.31 12.69
N GLN A 78 12.43 5.34 12.26
CA GLN A 78 12.91 5.28 10.88
C GLN A 78 11.80 4.85 9.92
N LEU A 79 10.94 3.88 10.30
CA LEU A 79 9.77 3.50 9.50
C LEU A 79 8.80 4.68 9.32
N ASP A 80 8.54 5.44 10.39
CA ASP A 80 7.74 6.67 10.33
C ASP A 80 8.37 7.74 9.42
N HIS A 81 9.70 7.88 9.46
CA HIS A 81 10.42 8.79 8.58
C HIS A 81 10.28 8.38 7.10
N LEU A 82 10.43 7.09 6.79
CA LEU A 82 10.26 6.56 5.44
C LEU A 82 8.83 6.78 4.93
N LEU A 83 7.83 6.55 5.78
CA LEU A 83 6.43 6.80 5.47
C LEU A 83 6.16 8.29 5.20
N ALA A 84 6.71 9.18 6.04
CA ALA A 84 6.59 10.62 5.81
C ALA A 84 7.26 11.05 4.50
N ARG A 85 8.38 10.42 4.13
CA ARG A 85 9.09 10.71 2.89
C ARG A 85 8.30 10.26 1.66
N ILE A 86 7.78 9.03 1.62
CA ILE A 86 6.96 8.55 0.50
C ILE A 86 5.65 9.32 0.37
N LYS A 87 5.08 9.81 1.48
CA LYS A 87 3.90 10.70 1.49
C LYS A 87 4.23 12.15 1.11
N GLY A 88 5.51 12.51 1.01
CA GLY A 88 5.95 13.87 0.74
C GLY A 88 5.72 14.86 1.88
N THR A 89 5.53 14.36 3.11
CA THR A 89 5.29 15.16 4.32
C THR A 89 6.51 15.22 5.24
N ALA A 90 7.66 14.70 4.81
CA ALA A 90 8.90 14.72 5.59
C ALA A 90 9.43 16.17 5.79
N PRO A 91 9.71 16.61 7.03
CA PRO A 91 10.31 17.92 7.29
C PRO A 91 11.73 18.03 6.71
N GLY A 92 12.06 19.14 6.03
CA GLY A 92 13.42 19.42 5.53
C GLY A 92 13.91 18.57 4.35
N GLN A 93 13.17 17.50 4.01
CA GLN A 93 13.28 16.70 2.79
C GLN A 93 11.93 16.70 2.05
N GLY A 94 11.28 17.87 2.05
CA GLY A 94 10.00 18.05 1.36
C GLY A 94 10.22 17.92 -0.15
N LEU A 95 9.33 17.16 -0.80
CA LEU A 95 9.29 16.99 -2.26
C LEU A 95 9.59 18.31 -2.99
N PRO A 96 10.57 18.36 -3.91
CA PRO A 96 10.79 19.52 -4.78
C PRO A 96 9.61 19.84 -5.70
N GLY A 97 8.57 19.00 -5.77
CA GLY A 97 7.37 19.37 -6.51
C GLY A 97 6.14 18.52 -6.18
N ARG A 98 4.98 19.19 -6.15
CA ARG A 98 3.67 18.53 -6.17
C ARG A 98 3.40 17.98 -7.58
N GLY A 99 2.54 16.97 -7.70
CA GLY A 99 2.17 16.40 -8.99
C GLY A 99 3.28 15.53 -9.59
N ALA A 100 3.61 15.74 -10.87
CA ALA A 100 4.49 14.84 -11.62
C ALA A 100 5.90 14.67 -11.01
N ALA A 101 6.46 15.71 -10.41
CA ALA A 101 7.78 15.64 -9.76
C ALA A 101 7.76 14.72 -8.53
N GLY A 102 6.74 14.84 -7.68
CA GLY A 102 6.57 13.95 -6.53
C GLY A 102 6.29 12.50 -6.94
N ASN A 103 5.51 12.29 -8.01
CA ASN A 103 5.28 10.95 -8.55
C ASN A 103 6.59 10.32 -9.06
N ARG A 104 7.46 11.10 -9.71
CA ARG A 104 8.76 10.62 -10.17
C ARG A 104 9.65 10.20 -8.99
N GLU A 105 9.75 11.04 -7.96
CA GLU A 105 10.55 10.72 -6.78
C GLU A 105 10.02 9.48 -6.04
N ALA A 106 8.70 9.38 -5.85
CA ALA A 106 8.09 8.20 -5.27
C ALA A 106 8.36 6.94 -6.11
N THR A 107 8.25 7.04 -7.45
CA THR A 107 8.55 5.94 -8.36
C THR A 107 10.01 5.51 -8.26
N ASP A 108 10.93 6.47 -8.19
CA ASP A 108 12.37 6.21 -8.06
C ASP A 108 12.67 5.51 -6.73
N MET A 109 12.04 5.93 -5.61
CA MET A 109 12.16 5.26 -4.31
C MET A 109 11.58 3.84 -4.32
N LEU A 110 10.42 3.64 -4.97
CA LEU A 110 9.78 2.31 -5.06
C LEU A 110 10.59 1.34 -5.92
N ARG A 111 11.21 1.84 -7.00
CA ARG A 111 12.02 1.03 -7.92
C ARG A 111 13.40 0.71 -7.35
N ASN A 112 14.06 1.73 -6.81
CA ASN A 112 15.49 1.66 -6.48
C ASN A 112 15.76 1.61 -4.97
N GLY A 113 14.72 1.54 -4.14
CA GLY A 113 14.85 1.66 -2.70
C GLY A 113 15.32 3.05 -2.26
N ILE A 114 15.73 3.14 -1.00
CA ILE A 114 16.23 4.37 -0.37
C ILE A 114 17.63 4.12 0.15
N ASN A 115 18.53 5.09 -0.07
CA ASN A 115 19.84 5.08 0.56
C ASN A 115 19.69 5.31 2.07
N ALA A 116 19.99 4.28 2.87
CA ALA A 116 19.82 4.28 4.32
C ALA A 116 20.64 5.36 5.03
N ARG A 117 21.79 5.77 4.47
CA ARG A 117 22.62 6.85 5.02
C ARG A 117 21.91 8.20 5.05
N THR A 118 20.83 8.35 4.27
CA THR A 118 19.99 9.56 4.26
C THR A 118 18.91 9.55 5.36
N VAL A 119 18.75 8.43 6.06
CA VAL A 119 17.75 8.27 7.12
C VAL A 119 18.37 8.63 8.48
N PRO A 120 17.72 9.48 9.30
CA PRO A 120 18.21 9.80 10.63
C PRO A 120 18.46 8.57 11.50
N GLY A 121 19.57 8.58 12.24
CA GLY A 121 19.95 7.50 13.15
C GLY A 121 20.56 6.26 12.48
N TRP A 122 20.87 6.31 11.18
CA TRP A 122 21.66 5.25 10.52
C TRP A 122 23.10 5.20 11.06
N THR A 123 23.66 3.99 11.14
CA THR A 123 25.04 3.75 11.56
C THR A 123 25.72 2.75 10.61
N PRO A 124 27.06 2.76 10.49
CA PRO A 124 27.79 1.89 9.54
C PRO A 124 27.60 0.38 9.73
N GLU A 125 27.10 -0.05 10.88
CA GLU A 125 26.79 -1.46 11.17
C GLU A 125 25.50 -1.93 10.51
N ASN A 126 24.67 -1.01 10.03
CA ASN A 126 23.39 -1.28 9.38
C ASN A 126 23.53 -1.30 7.84
N PRO A 127 22.68 -2.06 7.13
CA PRO A 127 22.63 -2.04 5.67
C PRO A 127 22.48 -0.62 5.09
N GLU A 128 23.09 -0.38 3.92
CA GLU A 128 23.07 0.92 3.25
C GLU A 128 21.86 1.13 2.33
N HIS A 129 21.07 0.08 2.12
CA HIS A 129 19.95 0.06 1.20
C HIS A 129 18.67 -0.37 1.92
N ILE A 130 17.62 0.43 1.77
CA ILE A 130 16.28 0.16 2.29
C ILE A 130 15.38 -0.19 1.12
N ARG A 131 14.82 -1.40 1.14
CA ARG A 131 13.85 -1.88 0.15
C ARG A 131 12.44 -1.44 0.54
N LEU A 132 11.65 -0.94 -0.42
CA LEU A 132 10.23 -0.63 -0.23
C LEU A 132 9.29 -1.65 -0.88
N VAL A 133 9.78 -2.36 -1.89
CA VAL A 133 9.03 -3.34 -2.69
C VAL A 133 9.94 -4.52 -2.99
N ASP A 134 9.42 -5.73 -2.84
CA ASP A 134 10.07 -6.94 -3.31
C ASP A 134 9.72 -7.20 -4.77
N TRP A 135 10.54 -6.70 -5.69
CA TRP A 135 10.33 -6.88 -7.13
C TRP A 135 10.71 -8.27 -7.63
N ASP A 136 11.72 -8.87 -7.00
CA ASP A 136 12.31 -10.14 -7.42
C ASP A 136 11.67 -11.35 -6.72
N GLY A 137 10.80 -11.11 -5.72
CA GLY A 137 10.13 -12.15 -4.95
C GLY A 137 11.06 -12.89 -3.99
N GLU A 138 12.20 -12.27 -3.62
CA GLU A 138 13.25 -12.85 -2.79
C GLU A 138 12.75 -13.25 -1.40
N PHE A 139 11.74 -12.55 -0.89
CA PHE A 139 11.20 -12.78 0.44
C PHE A 139 10.12 -13.86 0.45
N GLY A 140 9.75 -14.39 -0.72
CA GLY A 140 8.80 -15.48 -0.89
C GLY A 140 7.36 -14.99 -1.12
N PRO A 141 6.51 -15.85 -1.71
CA PRO A 141 5.12 -15.52 -1.97
C PRO A 141 4.32 -15.42 -0.68
N VAL A 142 3.12 -14.83 -0.76
CA VAL A 142 2.04 -15.14 0.20
C VAL A 142 1.76 -16.64 0.05
N GLY A 143 2.06 -17.45 1.06
CA GLY A 143 1.82 -18.89 0.99
C GLY A 143 0.33 -19.19 0.81
N LYS A 144 -0.04 -20.15 -0.04
CA LYS A 144 -1.43 -20.65 -0.05
C LYS A 144 -1.76 -21.23 1.33
N GLY A 145 -2.76 -20.66 2.01
CA GLY A 145 -3.16 -21.08 3.36
C GLY A 145 -2.41 -20.37 4.50
N GLU A 146 -1.61 -19.35 4.21
CA GLU A 146 -1.01 -18.49 5.23
C GLU A 146 -2.07 -17.60 5.89
N SER A 147 -2.00 -17.47 7.22
CA SER A 147 -2.87 -16.60 8.01
C SER A 147 -2.68 -15.15 7.59
N GLU A 148 -3.73 -14.33 7.74
CA GLU A 148 -3.65 -12.90 7.50
C GLU A 148 -2.45 -12.28 8.25
N GLY A 149 -1.55 -11.60 7.53
CA GLY A 149 -0.33 -10.99 8.08
C GLY A 149 0.92 -11.87 8.09
N SER A 150 0.88 -13.10 7.55
CA SER A 150 2.08 -13.99 7.44
C SER A 150 2.80 -13.96 6.09
N ALA A 151 2.31 -13.13 5.16
CA ALA A 151 2.97 -12.85 3.88
C ALA A 151 4.45 -12.52 4.10
N ARG A 152 5.35 -13.21 3.40
CA ARG A 152 6.79 -13.01 3.55
C ARG A 152 7.33 -11.89 2.64
N GLY A 153 6.75 -11.72 1.45
CA GLY A 153 7.04 -10.63 0.51
C GLY A 153 6.09 -9.42 0.61
N ASN A 154 5.66 -8.90 -0.53
CA ASN A 154 4.74 -7.75 -0.59
C ASN A 154 3.35 -8.09 0.00
N ASP A 155 2.75 -7.10 0.66
CA ASP A 155 1.34 -7.12 1.05
C ASP A 155 0.48 -6.59 -0.10
N LEU A 156 -0.45 -7.41 -0.62
CA LEU A 156 -1.30 -7.10 -1.76
C LEU A 156 -2.77 -7.02 -1.32
N LEU A 157 -3.37 -5.84 -1.41
CA LEU A 157 -4.73 -5.58 -0.95
C LEU A 157 -5.55 -4.88 -2.04
N ALA A 158 -6.67 -5.50 -2.42
CA ALA A 158 -7.68 -4.91 -3.28
C ALA A 158 -8.85 -4.44 -2.41
N VAL A 159 -9.22 -3.17 -2.52
CA VAL A 159 -10.35 -2.59 -1.75
C VAL A 159 -11.41 -2.08 -2.70
N SER A 160 -12.61 -2.67 -2.66
CA SER A 160 -13.73 -2.21 -3.47
C SER A 160 -14.54 -1.13 -2.77
N GLN A 161 -15.19 -0.27 -3.56
CA GLN A 161 -16.00 0.84 -3.08
C GLN A 161 -15.21 1.76 -2.13
N PHE A 162 -13.99 2.14 -2.54
CA PHE A 162 -13.02 2.84 -1.70
C PHE A 162 -13.34 4.33 -1.57
N ARG A 163 -14.29 4.69 -0.71
CA ARG A 163 -14.67 6.10 -0.52
C ARG A 163 -13.52 6.94 0.03
N VAL A 164 -13.28 8.09 -0.60
CA VAL A 164 -12.32 9.11 -0.15
C VAL A 164 -13.01 10.45 0.02
N GLU A 165 -12.90 11.00 1.23
CA GLU A 165 -13.34 12.36 1.55
C GLU A 165 -12.24 13.36 1.17
N ARG A 166 -12.63 14.47 0.53
CA ARG A 166 -11.70 15.46 -0.03
C ARG A 166 -11.99 16.84 0.52
N LYS A 167 -10.95 17.55 0.99
CA LYS A 167 -11.11 18.91 1.51
C LYS A 167 -11.57 19.85 0.39
N GLY A 168 -12.74 20.45 0.55
CA GLY A 168 -13.28 21.44 -0.41
C GLY A 168 -13.80 20.85 -1.72
N ALA A 169 -13.97 19.54 -1.82
CA ALA A 169 -14.52 18.86 -3.01
C ALA A 169 -15.49 17.75 -2.61
N LYS A 170 -16.35 17.31 -3.55
CA LYS A 170 -17.26 16.19 -3.30
C LYS A 170 -16.47 14.90 -2.97
N PRO A 171 -17.00 13.95 -2.22
CA PRO A 171 -16.37 12.64 -2.06
C PRO A 171 -16.24 11.92 -3.41
N VAL A 172 -15.29 10.99 -3.51
CA VAL A 172 -15.20 10.03 -4.61
C VAL A 172 -15.19 8.62 -4.06
N THR A 173 -15.73 7.68 -4.81
CA THR A 173 -15.71 6.26 -4.48
C THR A 173 -15.33 5.51 -5.74
N PRO A 174 -14.04 5.20 -5.94
CA PRO A 174 -13.64 4.31 -7.02
C PRO A 174 -14.15 2.90 -6.77
N ASP A 175 -14.43 2.19 -7.86
CA ASP A 175 -14.92 0.81 -7.79
C ASP A 175 -13.90 -0.11 -7.13
N LEU A 176 -12.62 0.00 -7.52
CA LEU A 176 -11.54 -0.78 -6.92
C LEU A 176 -10.25 0.04 -6.80
N VAL A 177 -9.56 -0.09 -5.68
CA VAL A 177 -8.20 0.44 -5.48
C VAL A 177 -7.27 -0.69 -5.06
N LEU A 178 -6.13 -0.80 -5.75
CA LEU A 178 -5.10 -1.80 -5.46
C LEU A 178 -3.96 -1.17 -4.66
N PHE A 179 -3.65 -1.80 -3.53
CA PHE A 179 -2.60 -1.40 -2.62
C PHE A 179 -1.46 -2.40 -2.60
N VAL A 180 -0.24 -1.90 -2.68
CA VAL A 180 0.99 -2.68 -2.47
C VAL A 180 1.72 -2.10 -1.26
N ASN A 181 1.98 -2.94 -0.26
CA ASN A 181 2.62 -2.54 0.99
C ASN A 181 1.92 -1.32 1.63
N GLY A 182 0.58 -1.31 1.57
CA GLY A 182 -0.26 -0.23 2.09
C GLY A 182 -0.33 1.06 1.27
N LEU A 183 0.41 1.18 0.16
CA LEU A 183 0.39 2.33 -0.74
C LEU A 183 -0.62 2.13 -1.89
N PRO A 184 -1.46 3.13 -2.25
CA PRO A 184 -2.42 3.03 -3.35
C PRO A 184 -1.72 3.15 -4.71
N TRP A 185 -1.67 2.08 -5.49
CA TRP A 185 -0.95 2.04 -6.77
C TRP A 185 -1.87 2.18 -7.97
N VAL A 186 -3.04 1.53 -7.92
CA VAL A 186 -3.95 1.45 -9.06
C VAL A 186 -5.34 1.85 -8.61
N VAL A 187 -6.00 2.69 -9.41
CA VAL A 187 -7.43 3.00 -9.30
C VAL A 187 -8.11 2.41 -10.53
N ILE A 188 -9.16 1.64 -10.32
CA ILE A 188 -9.91 0.97 -11.38
C ILE A 188 -11.37 1.41 -11.29
N GLU A 189 -11.89 1.81 -12.44
CA GLU A 189 -13.30 2.15 -12.66
C GLU A 189 -13.88 1.10 -13.60
N CYS A 190 -14.82 0.31 -13.10
CA CYS A 190 -15.51 -0.73 -13.86
C CYS A 190 -16.62 -0.09 -14.70
N LYS A 191 -16.96 -0.73 -15.81
CA LYS A 191 -18.12 -0.37 -16.62
C LYS A 191 -18.86 -1.63 -17.01
N ALA A 192 -20.19 -1.54 -17.09
CA ALA A 192 -20.98 -2.62 -17.65
C ALA A 192 -20.50 -2.94 -19.09
N PRO A 193 -20.32 -4.22 -19.43
CA PRO A 193 -20.06 -4.59 -20.82
C PRO A 193 -21.25 -4.18 -21.69
N CYS A 194 -20.94 -3.69 -22.89
CA CYS A 194 -21.94 -3.24 -23.86
C CYS A 194 -22.79 -4.38 -24.43
#